data_AF-A0A515DE96-F1
#
_entry.id   AF-A0A515DE96-F1
#
_cell.length_a   1.000
_cell.length_b   1.000
_cell.length_c   1.000
_cell.angle_alpha   90.00
_cell.angle_beta   90.00
_cell.angle_gamma   90.00
#
_symmetry.space_group_name_H-M   'P 1'
#
loop_
_entity.id
_entity.type
_entity.pdbx_description
1 polymer ?
#
loop_
_entity_poly.entity_id
_entity_poly.type
_entity_poly.pdbx_seq_one_letter_code
_entity_poly.pdbx_strand_id
1 'polypeptide(L)'
;MRKEAGHLCSLRLARQRAKQVIEGSDGDIDRSIWSVRENGGQASSKLLKEFSALPDEDLAAEVVVAVRAAFVKLLAAQQRKTLSGT
;
A
#
# COMPACT_ATOMS: atom_id res chain seq x y z
N MET A 1 -6.50 -7.50 -20.86
CA MET A 1 -5.42 -6.48 -20.97
C MET A 1 -5.70 -5.15 -20.25
N ARG A 2 -6.95 -4.63 -20.10
CA ARG A 2 -7.19 -3.33 -19.42
C ARG A 2 -6.99 -3.33 -17.89
N LYS A 3 -7.12 -4.48 -17.23
CA LYS A 3 -7.01 -4.61 -15.75
C LYS A 3 -5.56 -4.53 -15.26
N GLU A 4 -4.61 -5.08 -16.02
CA GLU A 4 -3.17 -5.02 -15.68
C GLU A 4 -2.59 -3.62 -15.84
N ALA A 5 -2.98 -2.89 -16.89
CA ALA A 5 -2.54 -1.50 -17.08
C ALA A 5 -2.93 -0.60 -15.90
N GLY A 6 -4.18 -0.70 -15.41
CA GLY A 6 -4.63 0.05 -14.24
C GLY A 6 -3.89 -0.33 -12.95
N HIS A 7 -3.52 -1.61 -12.82
CA HIS A 7 -2.74 -2.10 -11.68
C HIS A 7 -1.32 -1.52 -11.68
N LEU A 8 -0.62 -1.59 -12.81
CA LEU A 8 0.73 -1.03 -12.95
C LEU A 8 0.75 0.49 -12.75
N CYS A 9 -0.26 1.21 -13.26
CA CYS A 9 -0.40 2.65 -13.00
C CYS A 9 -0.57 2.96 -11.51
N SER A 10 -1.40 2.18 -10.81
CA SER A 10 -1.64 2.38 -9.37
C SER A 10 -0.40 2.02 -8.54
N LEU A 11 0.34 0.97 -8.93
CA LEU A 11 1.60 0.60 -8.29
C LEU A 11 2.65 1.71 -8.44
N ARG A 12 2.79 2.28 -9.65
CA ARG A 12 3.73 3.38 -9.90
C ARG A 12 3.39 4.62 -9.10
N LEU A 13 2.09 4.95 -8.97
CA LEU A 13 1.62 6.06 -8.15
C LEU A 13 1.85 5.80 -6.66
N ALA A 14 1.58 4.59 -6.18
CA ALA A 14 1.82 4.20 -4.80
C ALA A 14 3.31 4.30 -4.45
N ARG A 15 4.20 3.82 -5.33
CA ARG A 15 5.65 3.94 -5.16
C ARG A 15 6.09 5.40 -5.10
N GLN A 16 5.58 6.25 -5.99
CA GLN A 16 5.92 7.68 -6.00
C GLN A 16 5.47 8.39 -4.73
N ARG A 17 4.29 8.05 -4.18
CA ARG A 17 3.82 8.65 -2.92
C ARG A 17 4.53 8.08 -1.70
N ALA A 18 4.78 6.78 -1.66
CA ALA A 18 5.54 6.17 -0.57
C ALA A 18 6.95 6.77 -0.48
N LYS A 19 7.61 7.05 -1.62
CA LYS A 19 8.90 7.78 -1.66
C LYS A 19 8.86 9.20 -1.08
N GLN A 20 7.69 9.82 -0.97
CA GLN A 20 7.56 11.15 -0.34
C GLN A 20 7.42 11.07 1.18
N VAL A 21 7.11 9.89 1.73
CA VAL A 21 6.87 9.65 3.15
C VAL A 21 8.02 8.89 3.79
N ILE A 22 8.57 7.90 3.09
CA ILE A 22 9.67 7.06 3.55
C ILE A 22 10.86 7.13 2.60
N GLU A 23 12.04 7.34 3.18
CA GLU A 23 13.30 7.11 2.50
C GLU A 23 13.68 5.62 2.65
N GLY A 24 13.94 4.95 1.53
CA GLY A 24 14.24 3.53 1.54
C GLY A 24 14.53 2.99 0.14
N SER A 25 14.98 1.74 0.10
CA SER A 25 15.21 1.05 -1.17
C SER A 25 13.88 0.85 -1.89
N ASP A 26 13.91 0.94 -3.22
CA ASP A 26 12.77 0.67 -4.09
C ASP A 26 12.12 -0.70 -3.80
N GLY A 27 12.93 -1.69 -3.40
CA GLY A 27 12.46 -3.02 -3.01
C GLY A 27 11.70 -3.05 -1.67
N ASP A 28 12.12 -2.23 -0.71
CA ASP A 28 11.39 -2.09 0.56
C ASP A 28 10.07 -1.40 0.28
N ILE A 29 10.07 -0.27 -0.44
CA ILE A 29 8.85 0.48 -0.78
C ILE A 29 7.81 -0.43 -1.47
N ASP A 30 8.23 -1.26 -2.42
CA ASP A 30 7.32 -2.20 -3.09
C ASP A 30 6.79 -3.28 -2.14
N ARG A 31 7.62 -3.79 -1.22
CA ARG A 31 7.19 -4.76 -0.21
C ARG A 31 6.16 -4.17 0.75
N SER A 32 6.28 -2.88 1.09
CA SER A 32 5.30 -2.17 1.93
C SER A 32 3.96 -2.05 1.22
N ILE A 33 3.97 -1.64 -0.06
CA ILE A 33 2.76 -1.55 -0.89
C ILE A 33 2.06 -2.91 -0.98
N TRP A 34 2.82 -3.99 -1.17
CA TRP A 34 2.27 -5.35 -1.18
C TRP A 34 1.63 -5.73 0.15
N SER A 35 2.36 -5.55 1.25
CA SER A 35 1.87 -5.89 2.59
C SER A 35 0.59 -5.13 2.96
N VAL A 36 0.55 -3.81 2.73
CA VAL A 36 -0.65 -2.99 2.98
C VAL A 36 -1.83 -3.50 2.15
N ARG A 37 -1.59 -3.91 0.90
CA ARG A 37 -2.63 -4.39 0.00
C ARG A 37 -3.14 -5.79 0.36
N GLU A 38 -2.28 -6.68 0.81
CA GLU A 38 -2.67 -8.01 1.32
C GLU A 38 -3.45 -7.90 2.63
N ASN A 39 -3.08 -6.93 3.48
CA ASN A 39 -3.73 -6.67 4.76
C ASN A 39 -4.95 -5.74 4.63
N GLY A 40 -5.62 -5.70 3.48
CA GLY A 40 -6.88 -4.96 3.29
C GLY A 40 -6.76 -3.43 3.35
N GLY A 41 -5.55 -2.88 3.25
CA GLY A 41 -5.28 -1.44 3.39
C GLY A 41 -4.91 -1.02 4.82
N GLN A 42 -4.36 -1.93 5.64
CA GLN A 42 -3.87 -1.64 6.99
C GLN A 42 -2.37 -1.93 7.10
N ALA A 43 -1.64 -1.15 7.89
CA ALA A 43 -0.27 -1.49 8.26
C ALA A 43 -0.32 -2.76 9.13
N SER A 44 0.38 -3.81 8.71
CA SER A 44 0.55 -4.99 9.55
C SER A 44 1.63 -4.71 10.61
N SER A 45 1.51 -5.27 11.81
CA SER A 45 2.60 -5.21 12.80
C SER A 45 3.91 -5.85 12.30
N LYS A 46 3.83 -6.72 11.28
CA LYS A 46 5.00 -7.22 10.54
C LYS A 46 5.66 -6.16 9.67
N LEU A 47 4.87 -5.28 9.05
CA LEU A 47 5.39 -4.17 8.24
C LEU A 47 6.21 -3.21 9.10
N LEU A 48 5.71 -2.85 10.28
CA LEU A 48 6.45 -2.02 11.24
C LEU A 48 7.76 -2.67 11.71
N LYS A 49 7.79 -4.00 11.86
CA LYS A 49 8.98 -4.74 12.28
C LYS A 49 10.00 -4.97 11.16
N GLU A 50 9.53 -5.21 9.93
CA GLU A 50 10.41 -5.46 8.77
C GLU A 50 10.97 -4.16 8.19
N PHE A 51 10.31 -3.04 8.44
CA PHE A 51 10.71 -1.73 7.94
C PHE A 51 11.32 -0.89 9.06
N SER A 52 12.64 -1.01 9.26
CA SER A 52 13.38 -0.07 10.12
C SER A 52 13.29 1.39 9.66
N ALA A 53 12.86 1.64 8.42
CA ALA A 53 12.57 2.97 7.87
C ALA A 53 11.24 3.57 8.36
N LEU A 54 10.41 2.78 9.05
CA LEU A 54 9.17 3.20 9.71
C LEU A 54 9.38 3.13 11.23
N PRO A 55 10.17 4.05 11.82
CA PRO A 55 10.42 4.05 13.25
C PRO A 55 9.14 4.38 14.06
N ASP A 56 8.14 4.94 13.40
CA ASP A 56 6.94 5.49 14.02
C ASP A 56 5.66 4.90 13.40
N GLU A 57 4.68 4.60 14.26
CA GLU A 57 3.36 4.16 13.83
C GLU A 57 2.65 5.25 13.01
N ASP A 58 2.92 6.52 13.30
CA ASP A 58 2.39 7.65 12.53
C ASP A 58 2.91 7.64 11.08
N LEU A 59 4.20 7.36 10.90
CA LEU A 59 4.80 7.26 9.56
C LEU A 59 4.21 6.07 8.78
N ALA A 60 3.97 4.95 9.46
CA ALA A 60 3.33 3.79 8.83
C ALA A 60 1.87 4.08 8.46
N ALA A 61 1.15 4.82 9.29
CA ALA A 61 -0.20 5.29 8.99
C ALA A 61 -0.20 6.21 7.76
N GLU A 62 0.77 7.11 7.63
CA GLU A 62 0.92 7.97 6.45
C GLU A 62 1.20 7.15 5.17
N VAL A 63 2.10 6.15 5.25
CA VAL A 63 2.35 5.25 4.11
C VAL A 63 1.07 4.50 3.72
N VAL A 64 0.30 4.01 4.70
CA VAL A 64 -0.99 3.37 4.44
C VAL A 64 -1.95 4.32 3.75
N VAL A 65 -2.06 5.58 4.21
CA VAL A 65 -2.92 6.60 3.59
C VAL A 65 -2.45 6.89 2.16
N ALA A 66 -1.15 7.05 1.94
CA ALA A 66 -0.55 7.31 0.63
C ALA A 66 -0.83 6.16 -0.36
N VAL A 67 -0.66 4.91 0.08
CA VAL A 67 -0.96 3.71 -0.70
C VAL A 67 -2.47 3.62 -0.96
N ARG A 68 -3.32 3.81 0.05
CA ARG A 68 -4.78 3.81 -0.14
C ARG A 68 -5.22 4.88 -1.14
N ALA A 69 -4.66 6.08 -1.06
CA ALA A 69 -4.90 7.17 -2.00
C ALA A 69 -4.50 6.82 -3.44
N ALA A 70 -3.42 6.06 -3.63
CA ALA A 70 -3.00 5.61 -4.96
C ALA A 70 -3.91 4.52 -5.53
N PHE A 71 -4.51 3.70 -4.65
CA PHE A 71 -5.39 2.61 -5.03
C PHE A 71 -6.89 2.91 -4.85
N VAL A 72 -7.34 4.15 -4.62
CA VAL A 72 -8.77 4.48 -4.37
C VAL A 72 -9.73 3.85 -5.39
N LYS A 73 -9.39 3.87 -6.69
CA LYS A 73 -10.21 3.23 -7.74
C LYS A 73 -10.23 1.69 -7.68
N LEU A 74 -9.19 1.07 -7.13
CA LEU A 74 -8.98 -0.38 -7.06
C LEU A 74 -9.40 -0.98 -5.70
N LEU A 75 -9.21 -0.25 -4.62
CA LEU A 75 -9.58 -0.64 -3.26
C LEU A 75 -11.10 -0.61 -3.06
N ALA A 76 -11.81 0.33 -3.66
CA ALA A 76 -13.28 0.32 -3.66
C ALA A 76 -13.86 -0.95 -4.31
N ALA A 77 -13.13 -1.55 -5.27
CA ALA A 77 -13.50 -2.83 -5.88
C ALA A 77 -13.09 -4.04 -5.02
N GLN A 78 -11.97 -3.96 -4.29
CA GLN A 78 -11.52 -5.00 -3.36
C GLN A 78 -12.43 -5.09 -2.10
N GLN A 79 -12.83 -3.95 -1.52
CA GLN A 79 -13.64 -3.93 -0.30
C GLN A 79 -15.09 -4.43 -0.50
N ARG A 80 -15.63 -4.30 -1.72
CA ARG A 80 -16.92 -4.93 -2.06
C ARG A 80 -16.82 -6.45 -2.13
N LYS A 81 -15.64 -6.99 -2.45
CA LYS A 81 -15.42 -8.43 -2.56
C LYS A 81 -15.26 -9.11 -1.20
N THR A 82 -14.75 -8.38 -0.21
CA THR A 82 -14.62 -8.86 1.19
C THR A 82 -15.93 -8.78 1.99
N LEU A 83 -16.87 -7.91 1.59
CA LEU A 83 -18.18 -7.76 2.25
C LEU A 83 -19.29 -8.65 1.64
N SER A 84 -18.98 -9.47 0.63
CA SER A 84 -19.94 -10.34 -0.07
C SER A 84 -19.61 -11.83 0.10
N GLY A 85 -18.91 -12.19 1.17
CA GLY A 85 -18.48 -13.56 1.47
C GLY A 85 -18.77 -13.91 2.93
N THR A 86 -20.04 -13.91 3.29
CA THR A 86 -20.61 -14.56 4.49
C THR A 86 -21.95 -15.15 4.12
#